data_AF-A0A252ATL7-F1
#
_entry.id   AF-A0A252ATL7-F1
#
_cell.length_a   1.000
_cell.length_b   1.000
_cell.length_c   1.000
_cell.angle_alpha   90.00
_cell.angle_beta   90.00
_cell.angle_gamma   90.00
#
_symmetry.space_group_name_H-M   'P 1'
#
loop_
_entity.id
_entity.type
_entity.pdbx_description
1 polymer ?
#
loop_
_entity_poly.entity_id
_entity_poly.type
_entity_poly.pdbx_seq_one_letter_code
_entity_poly.pdbx_strand_id
1 'polypeptide(L)'
;MPIARTSRLSVRASPSELTLWNHLARSHGHVTTSDWIRSLLASLEFSGDDGPPVSDELRKLRTQLSRVGNNLNQLAHSANCGDAVHCGSVLDDIETLIHQFDRILSRCRKKPSRRIARRTCDTTVTLH
;
A
#
# COMPACT_ATOMS: atom_id res chain seq x y z
N MET A 1 -6.18 -19.67 -27.57
CA MET A 1 -7.63 -19.85 -27.29
C MET A 1 -7.86 -19.58 -25.81
N PRO A 2 -8.72 -18.63 -25.41
CA PRO A 2 -9.05 -18.43 -24.00
C PRO A 2 -9.71 -19.71 -23.45
N ILE A 3 -9.21 -20.21 -22.32
CA ILE A 3 -9.75 -21.39 -21.65
C ILE A 3 -11.21 -21.11 -21.24
N ALA A 4 -12.12 -21.99 -21.64
CA ALA A 4 -13.53 -21.86 -21.29
C ALA A 4 -13.71 -21.97 -19.76
N ARG A 5 -14.44 -21.03 -19.17
CA ARG A 5 -14.74 -21.03 -17.73
C ARG A 5 -15.95 -21.93 -17.49
N THR A 6 -15.74 -23.08 -16.85
CA THR A 6 -16.75 -24.13 -16.67
C THR A 6 -17.41 -24.15 -15.29
N SER A 7 -16.76 -23.58 -14.26
CA SER A 7 -17.25 -23.58 -12.88
C SER A 7 -17.78 -22.20 -12.44
N ARG A 8 -18.84 -22.19 -11.61
CA ARG A 8 -19.47 -20.98 -11.08
C ARG A 8 -19.26 -20.86 -9.56
N LEU A 9 -18.74 -19.71 -9.13
CA LEU A 9 -18.71 -19.29 -7.72
C LEU A 9 -19.88 -18.33 -7.46
N SER A 10 -20.67 -18.60 -6.42
CA SER A 10 -21.83 -17.78 -6.04
C SER A 10 -21.64 -17.22 -4.64
N VAL A 11 -21.92 -15.92 -4.47
CA VAL A 11 -21.85 -15.21 -3.19
C VAL A 11 -23.18 -14.50 -2.96
N ARG A 12 -23.75 -14.61 -1.76
CA ARG A 12 -24.93 -13.84 -1.36
C ARG A 12 -24.48 -12.46 -0.90
N ALA A 13 -25.20 -11.43 -1.31
CA ALA A 13 -24.91 -10.05 -0.97
C ALA A 13 -26.22 -9.29 -0.72
N SER A 14 -26.18 -8.37 0.23
CA SER A 14 -27.21 -7.35 0.40
C SER A 14 -27.16 -6.31 -0.75
N PRO A 15 -28.22 -5.52 -0.94
CA PRO A 15 -28.24 -4.49 -1.97
C PRO A 15 -27.14 -3.42 -1.80
N SER A 16 -26.81 -3.08 -0.56
CA SER A 16 -25.75 -2.11 -0.23
C SER A 16 -24.37 -2.65 -0.57
N GLU A 17 -24.09 -3.91 -0.24
CA GLU A 17 -22.84 -4.58 -0.62
C GLU A 17 -22.69 -4.65 -2.14
N LEU A 18 -23.76 -5.02 -2.86
CA LEU A 18 -23.71 -5.10 -4.31
C LEU A 18 -23.43 -3.72 -4.94
N THR A 19 -24.03 -2.66 -4.40
CA THR A 19 -23.78 -1.28 -4.84
C THR A 19 -22.33 -0.87 -4.59
N LEU A 20 -21.81 -1.15 -3.40
CA LEU A 20 -20.43 -0.87 -3.03
C LEU A 20 -19.44 -1.61 -3.94
N TRP A 21 -19.65 -2.90 -4.19
CA TRP A 21 -18.75 -3.70 -5.02
C TRP A 21 -18.75 -3.24 -6.48
N ASN A 22 -19.92 -2.90 -7.03
CA ASN A 22 -20.01 -2.35 -8.37
C ASN A 22 -19.26 -1.01 -8.47
N HIS A 23 -19.37 -0.15 -7.46
CA HIS A 23 -18.66 1.12 -7.41
C HIS A 23 -17.14 0.89 -7.37
N LEU A 24 -16.66 -0.01 -6.49
CA LEU A 24 -15.24 -0.35 -6.36
C LEU A 24 -14.67 -0.98 -7.64
N ALA A 25 -15.41 -1.87 -8.29
CA ALA A 25 -15.00 -2.47 -9.56
C ALA A 25 -14.76 -1.39 -10.61
N ARG A 26 -15.70 -0.43 -10.75
CA ARG A 26 -15.58 0.67 -11.71
C ARG A 26 -14.46 1.64 -11.37
N SER A 27 -14.30 2.01 -10.09
CA SER A 27 -13.23 2.92 -9.68
C SER A 27 -11.85 2.30 -9.90
N HIS A 28 -11.74 0.97 -9.90
CA HIS A 28 -10.52 0.22 -10.20
C HIS A 28 -10.38 -0.12 -11.70
N GLY A 29 -11.27 0.37 -12.56
CA GLY A 29 -11.19 0.22 -14.02
C GLY A 29 -11.71 -1.11 -14.57
N HIS A 30 -12.42 -1.90 -13.76
CA HIS A 30 -13.05 -3.14 -14.21
C HIS A 30 -14.44 -2.90 -14.78
N VAL A 31 -14.75 -3.64 -15.84
CA VAL A 31 -16.05 -3.57 -16.53
C VAL A 31 -17.16 -4.19 -15.68
N THR A 32 -16.84 -5.24 -14.91
CA THR A 32 -17.81 -5.95 -14.07
C THR A 32 -17.23 -6.31 -12.71
N THR A 33 -18.11 -6.44 -11.72
CA THR A 33 -17.74 -6.92 -10.37
C THR A 33 -17.14 -8.32 -10.41
N SER A 34 -17.59 -9.20 -11.31
CA SER A 34 -17.00 -10.53 -11.48
C SER A 34 -15.59 -10.50 -12.06
N ASP A 35 -15.28 -9.52 -12.92
CA ASP A 35 -13.93 -9.31 -13.42
C ASP A 35 -13.00 -8.79 -12.32
N TRP A 36 -13.48 -7.81 -11.55
CA TRP A 36 -12.77 -7.29 -10.38
C TRP A 36 -12.49 -8.36 -9.33
N ILE A 37 -13.50 -9.14 -8.89
CA ILE A 37 -13.33 -10.21 -7.91
C ILE A 37 -12.31 -11.25 -8.39
N ARG A 38 -12.32 -11.59 -9.68
CA ARG A 38 -11.35 -12.55 -10.23
C ARG A 38 -9.94 -11.98 -10.19
N SER A 39 -9.76 -10.71 -10.57
CA SER A 39 -8.47 -10.04 -10.48
C SER A 39 -7.99 -9.96 -9.03
N LEU A 40 -8.90 -9.73 -8.08
CA LEU A 40 -8.60 -9.71 -6.65
C LEU A 40 -8.14 -11.09 -6.16
N LEU A 41 -8.90 -12.15 -6.44
CA LEU A 41 -8.54 -13.51 -6.06
C LEU A 41 -7.20 -13.96 -6.67
N ALA A 42 -6.95 -13.62 -7.94
CA ALA A 42 -5.67 -13.89 -8.59
C ALA A 42 -4.51 -13.07 -7.97
N SER A 43 -4.77 -11.84 -7.55
CA SER A 43 -3.77 -11.02 -6.85
C SER A 43 -3.47 -11.52 -5.44
N LEU A 44 -4.44 -12.16 -4.77
CA LEU A 44 -4.26 -12.77 -3.46
C LEU A 44 -3.36 -14.01 -3.53
N GLU A 45 -3.48 -14.83 -4.60
CA GLU A 45 -2.51 -15.91 -4.86
C GLU A 45 -1.09 -15.38 -5.11
N PHE A 46 -0.96 -14.20 -5.72
CA PHE A 46 0.32 -13.50 -5.88
C PHE A 46 0.80 -12.76 -4.63
N SER A 47 -0.05 -12.63 -3.62
CA SER A 47 0.24 -12.00 -2.33
C SER A 47 0.74 -13.00 -1.29
N GLY A 48 1.21 -14.18 -1.70
CA GLY A 48 2.12 -15.03 -0.90
C GLY A 48 3.49 -14.39 -0.65
N ASP A 49 3.54 -13.07 -0.52
CA ASP A 49 4.68 -12.32 0.00
C ASP A 49 4.30 -11.93 1.43
N ASP A 50 4.99 -12.53 2.40
CA ASP A 50 4.87 -12.41 3.87
C ASP A 50 5.15 -10.97 4.38
N GLY A 51 4.57 -9.96 3.73
CA GLY A 51 4.66 -8.55 4.10
C GLY A 51 3.47 -8.17 4.99
N PRO A 52 3.70 -7.54 6.17
CA PRO A 52 2.60 -6.99 6.94
C PRO A 52 1.80 -6.01 6.09
N PRO A 53 0.46 -5.97 6.22
CA PRO A 53 -0.38 -5.11 5.41
C PRO A 53 0.10 -3.66 5.51
N VAL A 54 0.04 -2.92 4.40
CA VAL A 54 0.53 -1.52 4.29
C VAL A 54 0.02 -0.63 5.44
N SER A 55 -1.15 -0.94 6.00
CA SER A 55 -1.69 -0.29 7.20
C SER A 55 -0.81 -0.41 8.44
N ASP A 56 -0.17 -1.56 8.66
CA ASP A 56 0.71 -1.82 9.80
C ASP A 56 2.06 -1.14 9.63
N GLU A 57 2.58 -1.07 8.40
CA GLU A 57 3.78 -0.29 8.08
C GLU A 57 3.54 1.20 8.32
N LEU A 58 2.42 1.75 7.83
CA LEU A 58 2.04 3.14 8.10
C LEU A 58 1.82 3.41 9.59
N ARG A 59 1.26 2.46 10.34
CA ARG A 59 1.08 2.57 11.79
C ARG A 59 2.43 2.61 12.52
N LYS A 60 3.39 1.78 12.10
CA LYS A 60 4.77 1.78 12.63
C LYS A 60 5.49 3.10 12.33
N LEU A 61 5.38 3.61 11.10
CA LEU A 61 5.93 4.90 10.72
C LEU A 61 5.40 6.03 11.62
N ARG A 62 4.08 6.07 11.84
CA ARG A 62 3.44 7.06 12.71
C ARG A 62 3.98 6.98 14.14
N THR A 63 4.10 5.78 14.71
CA THR A 63 4.63 5.59 16.07
C THR A 63 6.09 6.05 16.18
N GLN A 64 6.92 5.77 15.17
CA GLN A 64 8.31 6.22 15.16
C GLN A 64 8.42 7.74 15.07
N LEU A 65 7.58 8.38 14.26
CA LEU A 65 7.56 9.84 14.14
C LEU A 65 7.16 10.51 15.46
N SER A 66 6.20 9.93 16.18
CA SER A 66 5.84 10.39 17.53
C SER A 66 7.01 10.28 18.51
N ARG A 67 7.83 9.23 18.41
CA ARG A 67 9.02 9.08 19.27
C ARG A 67 10.08 10.12 18.95
N VAL A 68 10.36 10.39 17.67
CA VAL A 68 11.25 11.49 17.25
C VAL A 68 10.75 12.82 17.79
N GLY A 69 9.45 13.11 17.64
CA GLY A 69 8.85 14.35 18.14
C GLY A 69 9.01 14.51 19.65
N ASN A 70 8.78 13.44 20.43
CA ASN A 70 8.96 13.46 21.88
C ASN A 70 10.43 13.72 22.27
N ASN A 71 11.36 13.06 21.60
CA ASN A 71 12.80 13.23 21.83
C ASN A 71 13.24 14.68 21.54
N LEU A 72 12.80 15.25 20.43
CA LEU A 72 13.05 16.66 20.10
C LEU A 72 12.45 17.61 21.14
N ASN A 73 11.25 17.32 21.65
CA ASN A 73 10.61 18.14 22.66
C ASN A 73 11.35 18.09 24.01
N GLN A 74 11.91 16.93 24.37
CA GLN A 74 12.77 16.79 25.55
C GLN A 74 14.05 17.61 25.41
N LEU A 75 14.72 17.54 24.25
CA LEU A 75 15.92 18.36 23.98
C LEU A 75 15.62 19.85 24.06
N ALA A 76 14.51 20.29 23.45
CA ALA A 76 14.09 21.69 23.50
C ALA A 76 13.79 22.14 24.93
N HIS A 77 13.12 21.30 25.72
CA HIS A 77 12.84 21.57 27.12
C HIS A 77 14.12 21.67 27.95
N SER A 78 15.04 20.70 27.84
CA SER A 78 16.32 20.71 28.56
C SER A 78 17.19 21.92 28.20
N ALA A 79 17.23 22.28 26.91
CA ALA A 79 17.94 23.47 26.47
C ALA A 79 17.31 24.77 27.02
N ASN A 80 15.98 24.86 27.07
CA ASN A 80 15.28 26.02 27.63
C ASN A 80 15.43 26.14 29.15
N CYS A 81 15.65 25.05 29.87
CA CYS A 81 15.88 25.05 31.31
C CYS A 81 17.34 25.37 31.71
N GLY A 82 18.25 25.54 30.75
CA GLY A 82 19.66 25.89 31.01
C GLY A 82 20.52 24.74 31.55
N ASP A 83 20.02 23.50 31.52
CA ASP A 83 20.81 22.32 31.90
C ASP A 83 21.88 22.00 30.85
N ALA A 84 23.01 21.45 31.30
CA ALA A 84 24.00 20.88 30.40
C ALA A 84 23.35 19.73 29.61
N VAL A 85 23.01 19.99 28.34
CA VAL A 85 22.21 19.07 27.54
C VAL A 85 23.05 17.85 27.16
N HIS A 86 22.85 16.74 27.86
CA HIS A 86 23.45 15.45 27.53
C HIS A 86 22.69 14.82 26.34
N CYS A 87 22.95 15.31 25.13
CA CYS A 87 22.20 14.92 23.91
C CYS A 87 22.49 13.49 23.41
N GLY A 88 23.57 12.85 23.86
CA GLY A 88 24.12 11.64 23.23
C GLY A 88 23.09 10.53 23.03
N SER A 89 22.42 10.10 24.11
CA SER A 89 21.43 9.03 24.03
C SER A 89 20.21 9.38 23.17
N VAL A 90 19.81 10.65 23.15
CA VAL A 90 18.66 11.11 22.35
C VAL A 90 19.01 11.15 20.87
N LEU A 91 20.25 11.51 20.53
CA LEU A 91 20.76 11.50 19.16
C LEU A 91 20.90 10.06 18.64
N ASP A 92 21.40 9.13 19.45
CA ASP A 92 21.49 7.70 19.11
C ASP A 92 20.09 7.09 18.83
N ASP A 93 19.09 7.48 19.62
CA ASP A 93 17.69 7.07 19.42
C ASP A 93 17.12 7.63 18.10
N ILE A 94 17.42 8.89 17.77
CA ILE A 94 16.98 9.51 16.53
C ILE A 94 17.62 8.82 15.32
N GLU A 95 18.93 8.55 15.38
CA GLU A 95 19.66 7.84 14.32
C GLU A 95 19.09 6.43 14.09
N THR A 96 18.82 5.71 15.19
CA THR A 96 18.17 4.40 15.13
C THR A 96 16.78 4.47 14.48
N LEU A 97 16.00 5.50 14.78
CA LEU A 97 14.68 5.70 14.16
C LEU A 97 14.78 6.05 12.68
N ILE A 98 15.76 6.86 12.27
CA ILE A 98 16.05 7.18 10.86
C ILE A 98 16.35 5.90 10.06
N HIS A 99 17.23 5.04 10.58
CA HIS A 99 17.54 3.77 9.92
C HIS A 99 16.33 2.83 9.79
N GLN A 100 15.47 2.81 10.81
CA GLN A 100 14.25 2.01 10.75
C GLN A 100 13.25 2.59 9.73
N PHE A 101 13.15 3.92 9.62
CA PHE A 101 12.38 4.60 8.59
C PHE A 101 12.85 4.24 7.18
N ASP A 102 14.15 4.35 6.92
CA ASP A 102 14.73 4.02 5.61
C ASP A 102 14.47 2.56 5.23
N ARG A 103 14.51 1.64 6.20
CA ARG A 103 14.22 0.22 5.97
C ARG A 103 12.76 -0.02 5.60
N ILE A 104 11.82 0.72 6.19
CA ILE A 104 10.40 0.63 5.84
C ILE A 104 10.15 1.24 4.46
N LEU A 105 10.65 2.46 4.21
CA LEU A 105 10.47 3.15 2.93
C LEU A 105 11.09 2.39 1.75
N SER A 106 12.26 1.78 1.94
CA SER A 106 12.90 0.95 0.92
C SER A 106 12.14 -0.33 0.60
N ARG A 107 11.43 -0.93 1.57
CA ARG A 107 10.50 -2.05 1.33
C ARG A 107 9.30 -1.61 0.50
N CYS A 108 8.68 -0.47 0.83
CA CYS A 108 7.55 0.05 0.05
C CYS A 108 7.94 0.40 -1.39
N ARG A 109 9.15 0.95 -1.60
CA ARG A 109 9.65 1.36 -2.94
C ARG A 109 9.98 0.18 -3.86
N LYS A 110 10.23 -1.02 -3.32
CA LYS A 110 10.56 -2.22 -4.10
C LYS A 110 9.36 -2.90 -4.77
N LYS A 111 8.11 -2.46 -4.55
CA LYS A 111 6.98 -2.86 -5.41
C LYS A 111 7.08 -2.11 -6.74
N PRO A 112 7.47 -2.74 -7.86
CA PRO A 112 7.46 -2.07 -9.14
C PRO A 112 5.99 -1.84 -9.50
N SER A 113 5.62 -0.57 -9.65
CA SER A 113 4.43 -0.15 -10.39
C SER A 113 4.52 -0.76 -11.80
N ARG A 114 3.96 -1.95 -12.01
CA ARG A 114 3.70 -2.50 -13.35
C ARG A 114 2.49 -1.76 -13.94
N ARG A 115 2.66 -0.46 -14.19
CA ARG A 115 1.91 0.26 -15.21
C ARG A 115 2.77 0.31 -16.46
N ILE A 116 2.37 -0.43 -17.49
CA ILE A 116 2.00 0.09 -18.80
C ILE A 116 1.37 -1.08 -19.56
N ALA A 117 0.07 -0.96 -19.81
CA ALA A 117 -0.67 -1.78 -20.73
C ALA A 117 -0.14 -1.56 -22.15
N ARG A 118 0.29 -2.64 -22.82
CA ARG A 118 0.43 -2.66 -24.27
C ARG A 118 -0.97 -2.62 -24.87
N ARG A 119 -1.46 -1.45 -25.29
CA ARG A 119 -2.55 -1.35 -26.25
C ARG A 119 -1.95 -1.55 -27.64
N THR A 120 -2.10 -2.73 -28.22
CA THR A 120 -2.01 -2.91 -29.67
C THR A 120 -3.40 -2.68 -30.24
N CYS A 121 -3.59 -1.55 -30.91
CA CYS A 121 -4.74 -1.33 -31.76
C CYS A 121 -4.34 -1.82 -33.16
N ASP A 122 -4.74 -3.04 -33.52
CA ASP A 122 -4.78 -3.43 -34.92
C ASP A 122 -5.97 -2.70 -35.55
N THR A 123 -5.71 -1.69 -36.36
CA THR A 123 -6.71 -1.11 -37.26
C THR A 123 -6.41 -1.60 -38.66
N THR A 124 -7.05 -2.71 -39.04
CA THR A 124 -7.27 -3.03 -40.45
C THR A 124 -8.30 -2.06 -41.00
N VAL A 125 -7.83 -1.02 -41.71
CA VAL A 125 -8.68 -0.26 -42.63
C VAL A 125 -8.57 -0.92 -43.99
N THR A 126 -9.54 -1.75 -44.33
CA THR A 126 -9.89 -2.09 -45.70
C THR A 126 -10.88 -1.03 -46.17
N LEU A 127 -10.52 -0.21 -47.16
CA LEU A 127 -11.49 0.53 -47.97
C LEU A 127 -10.88 0.84 -49.36
N HIS A 128 -11.58 0.30 -50.36
CA HIS A 128 -11.49 0.45 -51.82
C HIS A 128 -10.34 -0.24 -52.58
#